data_AF-A0A7X3ZJL4-F1
#
_entry.id   AF-A0A7X3ZJL4-F1
#
_cell.length_a   1.000
_cell.length_b   1.000
_cell.length_c   1.000
_cell.angle_alpha   90.00
_cell.angle_beta   90.00
_cell.angle_gamma   90.00
#
_symmetry.space_group_name_H-M   'P 1'
#
loop_
_entity.id
_entity.type
_entity.pdbx_description
1 polymer ?
#
loop_
_entity_poly.entity_id
_entity_poly.type
_entity_poly.pdbx_seq_one_letter_code
_entity_poly.pdbx_strand_id
1 'polypeptide(L)'
;MYRELLTNKWVLSGISFLIVLSVACILWYKHDTAADRQAVTEVERLLHQSETTQKETSNNVTEDVTEAPAENDNTTAEKPITQITDKVVESSTFSAESLPNITQKSQDKEKIATVSPHGFGPYPELPSDFPSQDLWDYPDYMDANSELMLRVTVKLWKQGIRTVGSIMADGLVYPTIPGTVYIEWENKVNSDGTVERVASAIRGDPYMNQILSGIERQKGRLVESDIPSD
;
A
#
# COMPACT_ATOMS: atom_id res chain seq x y z
N MET A 1 18.16 14.01 -52.46
CA MET A 1 16.81 13.67 -51.98
C MET A 1 16.47 14.26 -50.62
N TYR A 2 17.29 14.13 -49.55
CA TYR A 2 16.95 14.69 -48.23
C TYR A 2 16.77 16.22 -48.16
N ARG A 3 17.41 16.98 -49.06
CA ARG A 3 17.32 18.45 -49.07
C ARG A 3 15.94 18.97 -49.49
N GLU A 4 15.20 18.23 -50.32
CA GLU A 4 13.87 18.63 -50.79
C GLU A 4 12.78 18.39 -49.75
N LEU A 5 12.94 17.34 -48.92
CA LEU A 5 12.06 17.08 -47.78
C LEU A 5 12.13 18.21 -46.73
N LEU A 6 13.32 18.79 -46.53
CA LEU A 6 13.55 19.88 -45.56
C LEU A 6 13.06 21.25 -46.04
N THR A 7 12.76 21.44 -47.34
CA THR A 7 12.26 22.72 -47.88
C THR A 7 10.74 22.77 -47.97
N ASN A 8 10.04 21.66 -47.72
CA ASN A 8 8.58 21.66 -47.73
C ASN A 8 8.05 22.42 -46.50
N LYS A 9 7.30 23.50 -46.75
CA LYS A 9 6.69 24.35 -45.72
C LYS A 9 5.85 23.55 -44.71
N TRP A 10 5.21 22.47 -45.14
CA TRP A 10 4.41 21.60 -44.28
C TRP A 10 5.26 20.79 -43.31
N VAL A 11 6.38 20.25 -43.79
CA VAL A 11 7.31 19.47 -42.95
C VAL A 11 8.00 20.39 -41.93
N LEU A 12 8.42 21.58 -42.35
CA LEU A 12 9.04 22.55 -41.46
C LEU A 12 8.08 23.04 -40.36
N SER A 13 6.81 23.26 -40.69
CA SER A 13 5.78 23.61 -39.72
C SER A 13 5.53 22.49 -38.70
N GLY A 14 5.49 21.23 -39.16
CA GLY A 14 5.31 20.08 -38.27
C GLY A 14 6.47 19.90 -37.28
N ILE A 15 7.71 20.04 -37.76
CA ILE A 15 8.91 19.96 -36.90
C ILE A 15 8.91 21.11 -35.88
N SER A 16 8.60 22.34 -36.32
CA SER A 16 8.54 23.49 -35.40
C SER A 16 7.47 23.29 -34.32
N PHE A 17 6.30 22.73 -34.67
CA PHE A 17 5.25 22.42 -33.70
C PHE A 17 5.69 21.37 -32.68
N LEU A 18 6.37 20.31 -33.13
CA LEU A 18 6.92 19.27 -32.24
C LEU A 18 7.94 19.83 -31.24
N ILE A 19 8.80 20.76 -31.66
CA ILE A 19 9.76 21.40 -30.77
C ILE A 19 9.03 22.22 -29.70
N VAL A 20 8.06 23.04 -30.09
CA VAL A 20 7.29 23.87 -29.15
C VAL A 20 6.50 22.99 -28.17
N LEU A 21 5.86 21.93 -28.66
CA LEU A 21 5.12 20.98 -27.82
C LEU A 21 6.05 20.27 -26.83
N SER A 22 7.24 19.85 -27.27
CA SER A 22 8.23 19.21 -26.40
C SER A 22 8.71 20.15 -25.29
N VAL A 23 8.98 21.43 -25.62
CA VAL A 23 9.38 22.44 -24.63
C VAL A 23 8.24 22.70 -23.64
N ALA A 24 6.99 22.80 -24.11
CA ALA A 24 5.82 22.97 -23.25
C ALA A 24 5.64 21.79 -22.29
N CYS A 25 5.79 20.54 -22.77
CA CYS A 25 5.73 19.35 -21.92
C CYS A 25 6.84 19.34 -20.87
N ILE A 26 8.08 19.72 -21.23
CA ILE A 26 9.19 19.78 -20.26
C ILE A 26 8.96 20.87 -19.22
N LEU A 27 8.45 22.04 -19.63
CA LEU A 27 8.12 23.13 -18.71
C LEU A 27 6.98 22.75 -17.77
N TRP A 28 5.92 22.13 -18.30
CA TRP A 28 4.81 21.64 -17.51
C TRP A 28 5.27 20.58 -16.51
N TYR A 29 6.04 19.59 -16.95
CA TYR A 29 6.65 18.59 -16.08
C TYR A 29 7.47 19.25 -14.97
N LYS A 30 8.40 20.16 -15.31
CA LYS A 30 9.20 20.87 -14.30
C LYS A 30 8.37 21.68 -13.32
N HIS A 31 7.27 22.29 -13.77
CA HIS A 31 6.37 23.06 -12.91
C HIS A 31 5.59 22.14 -11.97
N ASP A 32 5.08 21.02 -12.47
CA ASP A 32 4.33 20.03 -11.69
C ASP A 32 5.22 19.35 -10.64
N THR A 33 6.44 18.94 -11.03
CA THR A 33 7.41 18.33 -10.09
C THR A 33 8.08 19.35 -9.16
N ALA A 34 7.89 20.67 -9.35
CA ALA A 34 8.46 21.67 -8.45
C ALA A 34 7.78 21.65 -7.08
N ALA A 35 6.49 21.35 -7.02
CA ALA A 35 5.75 21.19 -5.76
C ALA A 35 6.31 20.02 -4.95
N ASP A 36 6.56 18.88 -5.60
CA ASP A 36 7.10 17.69 -4.94
C ASP A 36 8.54 17.88 -4.45
N ARG A 37 9.35 18.68 -5.16
CA ARG A 37 10.73 18.97 -4.74
C ARG A 37 10.79 19.78 -3.44
N GLN A 38 9.83 20.66 -3.18
CA GLN A 38 9.78 21.42 -1.93
C GLN A 38 9.51 20.49 -0.74
N ALA A 39 8.58 19.54 -0.90
CA ALA A 39 8.30 18.54 0.12
C ALA A 39 9.54 17.69 0.44
N VAL A 40 10.32 17.29 -0.57
CA VAL A 40 11.57 16.53 -0.34
C VAL A 40 12.61 17.35 0.42
N THR A 41 12.79 18.63 0.08
CA THR A 41 13.76 19.49 0.80
C THR A 41 13.35 19.82 2.24
N GLU A 42 12.05 19.89 2.51
CA GLU A 42 11.54 20.10 3.87
C GLU A 42 11.76 18.87 4.75
N VAL A 43 11.52 17.67 4.20
CA VAL A 43 11.83 16.39 4.88
C VAL A 43 13.33 16.27 5.17
N GLU A 44 14.20 16.60 4.20
CA GLU A 44 15.67 16.57 4.42
C GLU A 44 16.10 17.54 5.53
N ARG A 45 15.45 18.71 5.63
CA ARG A 45 15.70 19.67 6.70
C ARG A 45 15.28 19.16 8.08
N LEU A 46 14.11 18.51 8.16
CA LEU A 46 13.62 17.91 9.40
C LEU A 46 14.52 16.74 9.85
N LEU A 47 15.03 15.95 8.91
CA LEU A 47 15.93 14.82 9.18
C LEU A 47 17.29 15.29 9.71
N HIS A 48 17.84 16.37 9.14
CA HIS A 48 19.07 16.98 9.69
C HIS A 48 18.87 17.62 11.08
N GLN A 49 17.68 18.16 11.36
CA GLN A 49 17.36 18.76 12.66
C GLN A 49 17.16 17.69 13.75
N SER A 50 16.57 16.54 13.41
CA SER A 50 16.46 15.43 14.36
C SER A 50 17.83 14.80 14.66
N GLU A 51 18.72 14.69 13.68
CA GLU A 51 20.08 14.15 13.88
C GLU A 51 20.94 15.04 14.81
N THR A 52 20.79 16.37 14.72
CA THR A 52 21.50 17.30 15.62
C THR A 52 20.92 17.31 17.03
N THR A 53 19.60 17.18 17.18
CA THR A 53 18.94 17.13 18.50
C THR A 53 19.23 15.82 19.25
N GLN A 54 19.35 14.71 18.54
CA GLN A 54 19.67 13.41 19.14
C GLN A 54 21.13 13.35 19.65
N LYS A 55 22.08 14.02 18.98
CA LYS A 55 23.48 14.11 19.43
C LYS A 55 23.67 14.91 20.71
N GLU A 56 22.80 15.87 21.03
CA GLU A 56 22.87 16.63 22.28
C GLU A 56 22.26 15.88 23.47
N THR A 57 21.33 14.96 23.23
CA THR A 57 20.66 14.19 24.31
C THR A 57 21.45 12.93 24.71
N SER A 58 22.26 12.35 23.81
CA SER A 58 23.02 11.12 24.09
C SER A 58 24.26 11.33 24.97
N ASN A 59 24.66 12.56 25.30
CA ASN A 59 25.87 12.84 26.07
C ASN A 59 25.63 13.16 27.56
N ASN A 60 24.40 13.00 28.07
CA ASN A 60 24.06 13.45 29.44
C ASN A 60 23.36 12.43 30.34
N VAL A 61 23.49 11.12 30.07
CA VAL A 61 22.97 10.09 30.99
C VAL A 61 24.12 9.18 31.43
N THR A 62 24.72 9.54 32.57
CA THR A 62 25.67 8.71 33.32
C THR A 62 25.04 8.34 34.66
N GLU A 63 24.91 7.02 34.86
CA GLU A 63 24.84 6.25 36.11
C GLU A 63 23.89 6.71 37.24
N ASP A 64 22.87 5.89 37.52
CA ASP A 64 22.86 5.22 38.83
C ASP A 64 22.13 3.86 38.74
N VAL A 65 22.76 2.85 39.35
CA VAL A 65 22.35 1.45 39.40
C VAL A 65 21.82 1.17 40.80
N THR A 66 20.65 0.55 40.94
CA THR A 66 20.31 -0.21 42.16
C THR A 66 19.41 -1.40 41.83
N GLU A 67 19.84 -2.57 42.30
CA GLU A 67 19.29 -3.90 42.03
C GLU A 67 18.05 -4.28 42.90
N ALA A 68 17.20 -5.12 42.29
CA ALA A 68 16.49 -6.31 42.83
C ALA A 68 15.17 -6.16 43.66
N PRO A 69 14.43 -7.26 43.96
CA PRO A 69 13.46 -7.94 43.08
C PRO A 69 12.10 -8.27 43.77
N ALA A 70 11.05 -8.65 43.03
CA ALA A 70 9.94 -9.45 43.59
C ALA A 70 9.08 -10.16 42.53
N GLU A 71 8.79 -11.43 42.81
CA GLU A 71 7.86 -12.36 42.16
C GLU A 71 6.42 -11.84 42.09
N ASN A 72 5.64 -12.28 41.09
CA ASN A 72 4.35 -12.89 41.38
C ASN A 72 3.78 -13.74 40.22
N ASP A 73 3.38 -14.95 40.56
CA ASP A 73 2.55 -15.87 39.81
C ASP A 73 1.15 -15.29 39.52
N ASN A 74 0.56 -15.58 38.35
CA ASN A 74 -0.71 -16.32 38.34
C ASN A 74 -1.12 -16.91 36.98
N THR A 75 -1.67 -18.11 37.12
CA THR A 75 -2.22 -19.04 36.12
C THR A 75 -3.59 -18.55 35.60
N THR A 76 -3.95 -18.79 34.34
CA THR A 76 -5.34 -19.08 33.93
C THR A 76 -5.39 -19.92 32.66
N ALA A 77 -6.19 -20.99 32.74
CA ALA A 77 -6.40 -22.03 31.75
C ALA A 77 -7.38 -21.63 30.63
N GLU A 78 -7.21 -22.16 29.43
CA GLU A 78 -8.29 -22.24 28.44
C GLU A 78 -8.28 -23.57 27.68
N LYS A 79 -9.49 -23.97 27.26
CA LYS A 79 -10.01 -25.32 27.03
C LYS A 79 -9.97 -25.66 25.54
N PRO A 80 -9.79 -26.93 25.13
CA PRO A 80 -9.61 -27.29 23.71
C PRO A 80 -10.94 -27.39 22.95
N ILE A 81 -11.00 -26.82 21.74
CA ILE A 81 -12.11 -26.99 20.78
C ILE A 81 -11.71 -27.98 19.69
N THR A 82 -12.48 -29.05 19.63
CA THR A 82 -12.50 -30.10 18.61
C THR A 82 -12.89 -29.55 17.23
N GLN A 83 -12.09 -29.82 16.19
CA GLN A 83 -12.53 -29.65 14.79
C GLN A 83 -12.75 -31.03 14.15
N ILE A 84 -13.93 -31.15 13.53
CA ILE A 84 -14.43 -32.32 12.81
C ILE A 84 -14.11 -32.14 11.32
N THR A 85 -13.63 -33.24 10.75
CA THR A 85 -13.26 -33.52 9.36
C THR A 85 -14.42 -33.44 8.35
N ASP A 86 -14.02 -33.36 7.08
CA ASP A 86 -14.73 -33.70 5.83
C ASP A 86 -15.57 -32.57 5.21
N LYS A 87 -15.54 -32.30 3.89
CA LYS A 87 -15.36 -33.24 2.77
C LYS A 87 -15.07 -32.50 1.45
N VAL A 88 -14.12 -33.04 0.69
CA VAL A 88 -13.82 -32.73 -0.72
C VAL A 88 -14.84 -33.42 -1.65
N VAL A 89 -15.38 -32.71 -2.65
CA VAL A 89 -15.93 -33.24 -3.93
C VAL A 89 -15.88 -32.10 -4.98
N GLU A 90 -14.91 -32.12 -5.91
CA GLU A 90 -15.03 -32.31 -7.37
C GLU A 90 -16.00 -31.36 -8.12
N SER A 91 -15.50 -30.38 -8.87
CA SER A 91 -15.04 -30.46 -10.29
C SER A 91 -16.19 -30.54 -11.30
N SER A 92 -16.39 -29.46 -12.07
CA SER A 92 -17.18 -29.46 -13.31
C SER A 92 -16.76 -28.29 -14.22
N THR A 93 -15.81 -28.63 -15.09
CA THR A 93 -15.77 -28.32 -16.54
C THR A 93 -16.07 -26.90 -17.05
N PHE A 94 -14.97 -26.25 -17.44
CA PHE A 94 -14.88 -25.10 -18.35
C PHE A 94 -15.53 -25.37 -19.71
N SER A 95 -16.34 -24.43 -20.21
CA SER A 95 -16.62 -24.29 -21.64
C SER A 95 -16.70 -22.81 -21.98
N ALA A 96 -15.76 -22.36 -22.80
CA ALA A 96 -15.66 -21.01 -23.32
C ALA A 96 -16.27 -20.97 -24.71
N GLU A 97 -17.17 -20.03 -25.00
CA GLU A 97 -17.04 -19.12 -26.16
C GLU A 97 -18.20 -18.12 -26.28
N SER A 98 -17.81 -16.92 -26.74
CA SER A 98 -18.58 -15.82 -27.32
C SER A 98 -18.96 -14.62 -26.41
N LEU A 99 -18.20 -13.55 -26.62
CA LEU A 99 -18.57 -12.14 -26.45
C LEU A 99 -18.37 -11.46 -27.83
N PRO A 100 -18.90 -10.26 -28.11
CA PRO A 100 -19.87 -9.48 -27.35
C PRO A 100 -21.09 -9.05 -28.20
N ASN A 101 -22.23 -8.79 -27.56
CA ASN A 101 -23.22 -7.87 -28.13
C ASN A 101 -23.50 -6.78 -27.10
N ILE A 102 -22.97 -5.59 -27.36
CA ILE A 102 -23.16 -4.39 -26.54
C ILE A 102 -24.60 -3.94 -26.75
N THR A 103 -25.51 -4.49 -25.94
CA THR A 103 -26.84 -3.92 -25.75
C THR A 103 -26.80 -3.06 -24.50
N GLN A 104 -26.86 -1.76 -24.73
CA GLN A 104 -27.05 -0.74 -23.71
C GLN A 104 -28.41 -0.99 -23.05
N LYS A 105 -28.39 -1.76 -21.96
CA LYS A 105 -29.57 -2.12 -21.16
C LYS A 105 -29.96 -0.91 -20.33
N SER A 106 -31.20 -0.43 -20.50
CA SER A 106 -31.83 0.57 -19.65
C SER A 106 -31.64 0.23 -18.18
N GLN A 107 -31.38 1.27 -17.37
CA GLN A 107 -31.37 1.24 -15.91
C GLN A 107 -32.75 0.84 -15.38
N ASP A 108 -33.04 -0.47 -15.39
CA ASP A 108 -33.90 -1.03 -14.37
C ASP A 108 -33.08 -1.03 -13.08
N LYS A 109 -33.72 -0.64 -11.98
CA LYS A 109 -33.14 -0.61 -10.63
C LYS A 109 -32.96 -2.07 -10.19
N GLU A 110 -31.99 -2.75 -10.81
CA GLU A 110 -31.65 -4.14 -10.60
C GLU A 110 -31.32 -4.31 -9.11
N LYS A 111 -31.86 -5.39 -8.53
CA LYS A 111 -31.76 -5.74 -7.11
C LYS A 111 -30.38 -5.43 -6.55
N ILE A 112 -30.34 -4.57 -5.51
CA ILE A 112 -29.18 -4.44 -4.63
C ILE A 112 -28.84 -5.87 -4.15
N ALA A 113 -27.73 -6.41 -4.63
CA ALA A 113 -27.28 -7.73 -4.25
C ALA A 113 -27.07 -7.71 -2.73
N THR A 114 -27.85 -8.49 -2.00
CA THR A 114 -27.79 -8.47 -0.53
C THR A 114 -26.67 -9.39 0.00
N VAL A 115 -26.17 -10.30 -0.84
CA VAL A 115 -25.24 -11.36 -0.47
C VAL A 115 -24.12 -11.44 -1.50
N SER A 116 -22.90 -11.67 -1.00
CA SER A 116 -21.70 -11.88 -1.81
C SER A 116 -21.83 -13.06 -2.78
N PRO A 117 -21.41 -12.91 -4.04
CA PRO A 117 -21.25 -14.04 -4.96
C PRO A 117 -20.06 -14.95 -4.60
N HIS A 118 -19.14 -14.49 -3.75
CA HIS A 118 -17.89 -15.18 -3.40
C HIS A 118 -17.97 -15.98 -2.09
N GLY A 119 -19.15 -16.07 -1.48
CA GLY A 119 -19.37 -16.86 -0.27
C GLY A 119 -19.02 -16.16 1.06
N PHE A 120 -18.74 -14.86 1.05
CA PHE A 120 -18.48 -14.07 2.27
C PHE A 120 -19.74 -13.69 3.07
N GLY A 121 -20.93 -14.13 2.62
CA GLY A 121 -22.21 -13.82 3.25
C GLY A 121 -22.74 -12.42 2.89
N PRO A 122 -23.71 -11.91 3.67
CA PRO A 122 -24.31 -10.59 3.43
C PRO A 122 -23.27 -9.46 3.41
N TYR A 123 -23.49 -8.45 2.57
CA TYR A 123 -22.64 -7.27 2.57
C TYR A 123 -22.77 -6.49 3.89
N PRO A 124 -21.66 -6.00 4.46
CA PRO A 124 -21.75 -5.19 5.67
C PRO A 124 -22.39 -3.83 5.36
N GLU A 125 -23.18 -3.31 6.29
CA GLU A 125 -23.69 -1.94 6.19
C GLU A 125 -22.53 -0.95 6.10
N LEU A 126 -22.65 0.09 5.29
CA LEU A 126 -21.62 1.10 5.12
C LEU A 126 -21.75 2.18 6.20
N PRO A 127 -20.64 2.64 6.80
CA PRO A 127 -20.63 3.86 7.61
C PRO A 127 -21.21 5.04 6.81
N SER A 128 -21.95 5.92 7.49
CA SER A 128 -22.61 7.06 6.83
C SER A 128 -21.64 8.04 6.17
N ASP A 129 -20.39 8.06 6.61
CA ASP A 129 -19.32 8.89 6.07
C ASP A 129 -18.38 8.13 5.12
N PHE A 130 -18.69 6.87 4.79
CA PHE A 130 -17.91 6.10 3.83
C PHE A 130 -18.01 6.73 2.42
N PRO A 131 -16.90 6.85 1.65
CA PRO A 131 -16.88 7.65 0.43
C PRO A 131 -17.86 7.23 -0.69
N SER A 132 -18.17 5.94 -0.79
CA SER A 132 -19.10 5.38 -1.77
C SER A 132 -20.18 4.59 -1.05
N GLN A 133 -21.40 5.12 -1.04
CA GLN A 133 -22.57 4.49 -0.40
C GLN A 133 -23.22 3.42 -1.30
N ASP A 134 -22.80 3.37 -2.56
CA ASP A 134 -23.21 2.45 -3.62
C ASP A 134 -22.17 1.34 -3.87
N LEU A 135 -21.22 1.14 -2.93
CA LEU A 135 -20.10 0.20 -3.07
C LEU A 135 -20.53 -1.23 -3.48
N TRP A 136 -21.70 -1.65 -3.02
CA TRP A 136 -22.22 -3.01 -3.22
C TRP A 136 -23.19 -3.14 -4.40
N ASP A 137 -23.45 -2.07 -5.15
CA ASP A 137 -24.42 -2.06 -6.25
C ASP A 137 -23.89 -2.79 -7.51
N TYR A 138 -22.57 -3.01 -7.58
CA TYR A 138 -21.88 -3.57 -8.75
C TYR A 138 -21.01 -4.80 -8.40
N PRO A 139 -21.59 -5.85 -7.80
CA PRO A 139 -20.82 -7.00 -7.28
C PRO A 139 -20.13 -7.80 -8.39
N ASP A 140 -20.68 -7.80 -9.61
CA ASP A 140 -20.17 -8.57 -10.75
C ASP A 140 -18.81 -8.06 -11.26
N TYR A 141 -18.42 -6.84 -10.91
CA TYR A 141 -17.14 -6.24 -11.31
C TYR A 141 -16.03 -6.44 -10.27
N MET A 142 -16.33 -7.12 -9.17
CA MET A 142 -15.43 -7.28 -8.03
C MET A 142 -15.05 -8.74 -7.87
N ASP A 143 -13.75 -9.05 -7.89
CA ASP A 143 -13.27 -10.39 -7.54
C ASP A 143 -13.31 -10.64 -6.02
N ALA A 144 -13.14 -11.91 -5.62
CA ALA A 144 -13.21 -12.30 -4.21
C ALA A 144 -12.19 -11.58 -3.32
N ASN A 145 -10.99 -11.31 -3.85
CA ASN A 145 -9.93 -10.65 -3.09
C ASN A 145 -10.25 -9.18 -2.86
N SER A 146 -10.74 -8.50 -3.91
CA SER A 146 -11.17 -7.11 -3.88
C SER A 146 -12.36 -6.94 -2.92
N GLU A 147 -13.32 -7.87 -2.93
CA GLU A 147 -14.44 -7.85 -1.97
C GLU A 147 -13.94 -8.02 -0.53
N LEU A 148 -13.05 -8.97 -0.28
CA LEU A 148 -12.47 -9.18 1.06
C LEU A 148 -11.74 -7.92 1.56
N MET A 149 -10.93 -7.29 0.70
CA MET A 149 -10.23 -6.03 0.97
C MET A 149 -11.19 -4.89 1.33
N LEU A 150 -12.28 -4.74 0.59
CA LEU A 150 -13.30 -3.73 0.84
C LEU A 150 -14.08 -4.01 2.12
N ARG A 151 -14.42 -5.28 2.40
CA ARG A 151 -15.07 -5.66 3.67
C ARG A 151 -14.20 -5.33 4.88
N VAL A 152 -12.89 -5.61 4.81
CA VAL A 152 -11.93 -5.25 5.87
C VAL A 152 -11.87 -3.74 6.04
N THR A 153 -11.82 -2.99 4.94
CA THR A 153 -11.84 -1.52 4.95
C THR A 153 -13.10 -0.98 5.62
N VAL A 154 -14.29 -1.45 5.23
CA VAL A 154 -15.57 -1.07 5.83
C VAL A 154 -15.63 -1.42 7.33
N LYS A 155 -15.10 -2.58 7.72
CA LYS A 155 -15.02 -3.01 9.12
C LYS A 155 -14.15 -2.06 9.95
N LEU A 156 -12.97 -1.68 9.44
CA LEU A 156 -12.06 -0.74 10.12
C LEU A 156 -12.70 0.65 10.24
N TRP A 157 -13.39 1.12 9.20
CA TRP A 157 -14.09 2.39 9.24
C TRP A 157 -15.21 2.42 10.29
N LYS A 158 -15.93 1.30 10.49
CA LYS A 158 -16.90 1.16 11.60
C LYS A 158 -16.25 1.23 12.98
N GLN A 159 -14.99 0.83 13.09
CA GLN A 159 -14.20 0.91 14.32
C GLN A 159 -13.55 2.29 14.52
N GLY A 160 -13.81 3.25 13.62
CA GLY A 160 -13.22 4.59 13.67
C GLY A 160 -11.81 4.67 13.08
N ILE A 161 -11.28 3.58 12.51
CA ILE A 161 -9.96 3.55 11.88
C ILE A 161 -10.14 3.90 10.41
N ARG A 162 -9.60 5.04 9.99
CA ARG A 162 -9.67 5.50 8.59
C ARG A 162 -8.53 4.88 7.80
N THR A 163 -8.87 4.21 6.71
CA THR A 163 -7.93 3.61 5.75
C THR A 163 -8.06 4.27 4.39
N VAL A 164 -6.94 4.38 3.67
CA VAL A 164 -6.90 4.94 2.30
C VAL A 164 -7.02 3.85 1.24
N GLY A 165 -6.77 2.60 1.63
CA GLY A 165 -6.83 1.44 0.76
C GLY A 165 -6.42 0.19 1.53
N SER A 166 -6.08 -0.86 0.79
CA SER A 166 -5.49 -2.07 1.33
C SER A 166 -4.69 -2.78 0.24
N ILE A 167 -3.84 -3.71 0.65
CA ILE A 167 -3.08 -4.59 -0.23
C ILE A 167 -3.30 -6.03 0.27
N MET A 168 -3.39 -6.98 -0.64
CA MET A 168 -3.42 -8.40 -0.29
C MET A 168 -2.03 -9.03 -0.49
N ALA A 169 -1.57 -9.80 0.50
CA ALA A 169 -0.39 -10.64 0.39
C ALA A 169 -0.58 -11.90 1.26
N ASP A 170 -0.18 -13.06 0.75
CA ASP A 170 -0.24 -14.34 1.47
C ASP A 170 -1.63 -14.68 2.04
N GLY A 171 -2.69 -14.30 1.31
CA GLY A 171 -4.07 -14.50 1.76
C GLY A 171 -4.53 -13.58 2.91
N LEU A 172 -3.69 -12.63 3.32
CA LEU A 172 -3.99 -11.63 4.33
C LEU A 172 -4.24 -10.27 3.70
N VAL A 173 -5.13 -9.49 4.31
CA VAL A 173 -5.40 -8.09 3.92
C VAL A 173 -4.62 -7.16 4.84
N TYR A 174 -3.77 -6.33 4.24
CA TYR A 174 -2.98 -5.30 4.89
C TYR A 174 -3.59 -3.93 4.59
N PRO A 175 -4.38 -3.35 5.51
CA PRO A 175 -5.00 -2.05 5.30
C PRO A 175 -3.97 -0.92 5.29
N THR A 176 -4.09 0.02 4.37
CA THR A 176 -3.26 1.24 4.35
C THR A 176 -3.79 2.22 5.39
N ILE A 177 -3.28 2.11 6.62
CA ILE A 177 -3.56 3.00 7.74
C ILE A 177 -2.50 4.11 7.75
N PRO A 178 -2.86 5.40 7.84
CA PRO A 178 -1.89 6.50 7.93
C PRO A 178 -0.86 6.27 9.05
N GLY A 179 0.41 6.50 8.76
CA GLY A 179 1.52 6.28 9.69
C GLY A 179 1.90 4.80 9.91
N THR A 180 1.22 3.84 9.29
CA THR A 180 1.49 2.40 9.49
C THR A 180 2.16 1.79 8.25
N VAL A 181 3.17 0.97 8.48
CA VAL A 181 3.84 0.16 7.46
C VAL A 181 3.96 -1.29 7.90
N TYR A 182 3.91 -2.19 6.93
CA TYR A 182 4.10 -3.62 7.07
C TYR A 182 5.38 -3.97 6.33
N ILE A 183 6.35 -4.51 7.07
CA ILE A 183 7.65 -4.88 6.53
C ILE A 183 7.73 -6.40 6.52
N GLU A 184 7.95 -6.94 5.33
CA GLU A 184 8.33 -8.33 5.14
C GLU A 184 9.85 -8.43 5.30
N TRP A 185 10.28 -9.36 6.13
CA TRP A 185 11.69 -9.52 6.49
C TRP A 185 12.26 -10.81 5.89
N GLU A 186 13.44 -10.72 5.32
CA GLU A 186 14.22 -11.88 4.88
C GLU A 186 15.56 -11.97 5.62
N ASN A 187 16.03 -13.19 5.84
CA ASN A 187 17.35 -13.42 6.42
C ASN A 187 18.39 -13.51 5.30
N LYS A 188 19.39 -12.63 5.32
CA LYS A 188 20.55 -12.70 4.43
C LYS A 188 21.79 -13.18 5.18
N VAL A 189 22.52 -14.09 4.55
CA VAL A 189 23.81 -14.58 5.07
C VAL A 189 24.91 -13.71 4.46
N ASN A 190 25.65 -13.00 5.30
CA ASN A 190 26.79 -12.18 4.91
C ASN A 190 28.02 -13.06 4.61
N SER A 191 29.05 -12.47 3.98
CA SER A 191 30.27 -13.20 3.59
C SER A 191 31.08 -13.76 4.76
N ASP A 192 30.90 -13.20 5.96
CA ASP A 192 31.50 -13.67 7.21
C ASP A 192 30.69 -14.79 7.89
N GLY A 193 29.56 -15.20 7.30
CA GLY A 193 28.66 -16.22 7.83
C GLY A 193 27.64 -15.70 8.84
N THR A 194 27.61 -14.40 9.14
CA THR A 194 26.58 -13.80 9.99
C THR A 194 25.24 -13.74 9.27
N VAL A 195 24.15 -13.89 10.01
CA VAL A 195 22.78 -13.75 9.49
C VAL A 195 22.23 -12.40 9.91
N GLU A 196 21.75 -11.64 8.93
CA GLU A 196 21.18 -10.31 9.13
C GLU A 196 19.77 -10.27 8.53
N ARG A 197 18.83 -9.69 9.28
CA ARG A 197 17.44 -9.59 8.87
C ARG A 197 17.22 -8.26 8.16
N VAL A 198 16.91 -8.33 6.87
CA VAL A 198 16.75 -7.18 5.99
C VAL A 198 15.33 -7.12 5.46
N ALA A 199 14.82 -5.92 5.17
CA ALA A 199 13.52 -5.77 4.55
C ALA A 199 13.54 -6.35 3.12
N SER A 200 12.60 -7.23 2.80
CA SER A 200 12.38 -7.76 1.45
C SER A 200 11.25 -7.02 0.72
N ALA A 201 10.24 -6.56 1.47
CA ALA A 201 9.15 -5.76 0.93
C ALA A 201 8.58 -4.81 2.00
N ILE A 202 8.20 -3.61 1.58
CA ILE A 202 7.58 -2.60 2.44
C ILE A 202 6.24 -2.23 1.81
N ARG A 203 5.16 -2.32 2.60
CA ARG A 203 3.77 -2.05 2.17
C ARG A 203 3.11 -1.17 3.22
N GLY A 204 2.12 -0.36 2.85
CA GLY A 204 1.39 0.49 3.80
C GLY A 204 1.33 1.94 3.37
N ASP A 205 1.42 2.86 4.33
CA ASP A 205 1.31 4.30 4.11
C ASP A 205 2.39 4.81 3.13
N PRO A 206 2.01 5.44 2.00
CA PRO A 206 2.96 5.98 1.02
C PRO A 206 3.99 6.93 1.63
N TYR A 207 3.60 7.75 2.61
CA TYR A 207 4.51 8.70 3.24
C TYR A 207 5.61 7.98 4.04
N MET A 208 5.22 7.02 4.87
CA MET A 208 6.18 6.19 5.61
C MET A 208 7.05 5.34 4.69
N ASN A 209 6.49 4.79 3.60
CA ASN A 209 7.26 4.07 2.59
C ASN A 209 8.36 4.95 1.98
N GLN A 210 8.07 6.24 1.74
CA GLN A 210 9.05 7.18 1.21
C GLN A 210 10.18 7.44 2.20
N ILE A 211 9.87 7.60 3.50
CA ILE A 211 10.88 7.76 4.57
C ILE A 211 11.80 6.53 4.61
N LEU A 212 11.23 5.33 4.70
CA LEU A 212 12.00 4.08 4.77
C LEU A 212 12.83 3.84 3.50
N SER A 213 12.29 4.17 2.33
CA SER A 213 13.05 4.13 1.07
C SER A 213 14.23 5.10 1.07
N GLY A 214 14.10 6.26 1.75
CA GLY A 214 15.20 7.20 1.95
C GLY A 214 16.33 6.60 2.78
N ILE A 215 15.98 5.96 3.90
CA ILE A 215 16.94 5.26 4.78
C ILE A 215 17.63 4.12 4.01
N GLU A 216 16.86 3.32 3.29
CA GLU A 216 17.39 2.21 2.48
C GLU A 216 18.36 2.71 1.42
N ARG A 217 18.07 3.82 0.72
CA ARG A 217 19.00 4.40 -0.27
C ARG A 217 20.29 4.91 0.36
N GLN A 218 20.25 5.44 1.59
CA GLN A 218 21.43 5.94 2.29
C GLN A 218 22.31 4.79 2.82
N LYS A 219 21.69 3.74 3.36
CA LYS A 219 22.39 2.60 3.98
C LYS A 219 22.65 1.43 3.02
N GLY A 220 22.03 1.45 1.85
CA GLY A 220 22.05 0.38 0.85
C GLY A 220 21.08 -0.78 1.13
N ARG A 221 20.58 -0.91 2.36
CA ARG A 221 19.56 -1.87 2.80
C ARG A 221 18.90 -1.37 4.07
N LEU A 222 17.66 -1.77 4.29
CA LEU A 222 16.92 -1.50 5.53
C LEU A 222 17.00 -2.71 6.46
N VAL A 223 17.50 -2.51 7.68
CA VAL A 223 17.57 -3.56 8.72
C VAL A 223 16.61 -3.25 9.86
N GLU A 224 16.32 -4.26 10.70
CA GLU A 224 15.37 -4.13 11.81
C GLU A 224 15.77 -3.02 12.80
N SER A 225 17.06 -2.79 13.03
CA SER A 225 17.55 -1.70 13.89
C SER A 225 17.37 -0.29 13.30
N ASP A 226 17.01 -0.17 12.02
CA ASP A 226 16.76 1.11 11.37
C ASP A 226 15.32 1.60 11.56
N ILE A 227 14.43 0.73 12.02
CA ILE A 227 13.03 1.06 12.25
C ILE A 227 12.94 1.78 13.60
N PRO A 228 12.37 3.00 13.66
CA PRO A 228 12.13 3.68 14.92
C PRO A 228 11.29 2.78 15.84
N SER A 229 11.75 2.54 17.06
CA SER A 229 10.90 1.93 18.08
C SER A 229 9.83 2.95 18.50
N ASP A 230 8.57 2.54 18.44
CA ASP A 230 7.44 3.30 18.98
C ASP A 230 7.56 3.54 20.50
#